data_AF-A0A9D1NDW8-F1
#
_entry.id   AF-A0A9D1NDW8-F1
#
_cell.length_a   1.000
_cell.length_b   1.000
_cell.length_c   1.000
_cell.angle_alpha   90.00
_cell.angle_beta   90.00
_cell.angle_gamma   90.00
#
_symmetry.space_group_name_H-M   'P 1'
#
loop_
_entity.id
_entity.type
_entity.pdbx_description
1 polymer ?
#
loop_
_entity_poly.entity_id
_entity_poly.type
_entity_poly.pdbx_seq_one_letter_code
_entity_poly.pdbx_strand_id
1 'polypeptide(L)'
;MQELEMKNFIPQLEARLLNLSYDVLPISVGTTVNLTVQDEVNITKVEKNSITFECTRNLVMEPKSIFEAKATCFIKRSIDPKLAEEIDLTTYDGLNEFIQHNLANLVNSAFANMSHIFASITASFGGAPFITPPIPTPNTRIIRKI
;
A
#
# COMPACT_ATOMS: atom_id res chain seq x y z
N MET A 1 21.07 -12.86 19.48
CA MET A 1 19.88 -12.00 19.31
C MET A 1 19.09 -12.60 18.16
N GLN A 2 17.81 -12.89 18.35
CA GLN A 2 17.00 -13.47 17.27
C GLN A 2 16.76 -12.41 16.19
N GLU A 3 17.00 -12.76 14.93
CA GLU A 3 16.80 -11.85 13.80
C GLU A 3 15.33 -11.83 13.40
N LEU A 4 14.80 -10.66 13.07
CA LEU A 4 13.42 -10.50 12.63
C LEU A 4 13.30 -10.96 11.17
N GLU A 5 12.44 -11.94 10.91
CA GLU A 5 12.18 -12.47 9.57
C GLU A 5 10.69 -12.35 9.21
N MET A 6 10.36 -12.37 7.91
CA MET A 6 8.96 -12.32 7.46
C MET A 6 8.09 -13.46 8.00
N LYS A 7 8.67 -14.65 8.22
CA LYS A 7 7.95 -15.81 8.77
C LYS A 7 7.48 -15.60 10.22
N ASN A 8 8.01 -14.59 10.91
CA ASN A 8 7.63 -14.24 12.26
C ASN A 8 6.32 -13.44 12.33
N PHE A 9 5.87 -12.89 11.20
CA PHE A 9 4.60 -12.18 11.13
C PHE A 9 3.45 -13.17 11.01
N ILE A 10 2.38 -12.94 11.77
CA ILE A 10 1.19 -13.77 11.69
C ILE A 10 0.52 -13.56 10.31
N PRO A 11 -0.07 -14.61 9.70
CA PRO A 11 -0.76 -14.46 8.41
C PRO A 11 -1.98 -13.54 8.49
N GLN A 12 -2.60 -13.47 9.68
CA GLN A 12 -3.81 -12.70 9.89
C GLN A 12 -3.48 -11.20 9.94
N LEU A 13 -4.07 -10.46 9.00
CA LEU A 13 -3.85 -9.05 8.84
C LEU A 13 -5.14 -8.26 9.00
N GLU A 14 -5.06 -7.12 9.67
CA GLU A 14 -6.13 -6.13 9.62
C GLU A 14 -5.85 -5.23 8.41
N ALA A 15 -6.74 -5.23 7.42
CA ALA A 15 -6.68 -4.29 6.31
C ALA A 15 -8.06 -3.68 6.07
N ARG A 16 -8.08 -2.37 5.83
CA ARG A 16 -9.31 -1.63 5.54
C ARG A 16 -9.04 -0.48 4.59
N LEU A 17 -10.00 -0.18 3.72
CA LEU A 17 -9.99 1.05 2.93
C LEU A 17 -10.27 2.22 3.87
N LEU A 18 -9.39 3.23 3.85
CA LEU A 18 -9.57 4.47 4.61
C LEU A 18 -10.20 5.55 3.76
N ASN A 19 -9.72 5.70 2.53
CA ASN A 19 -10.17 6.74 1.62
C ASN A 19 -10.14 6.24 0.18
N LEU A 20 -11.09 6.71 -0.61
CA LEU A 20 -11.19 6.49 -2.04
C LEU A 20 -11.72 7.77 -2.68
N SER A 21 -10.98 8.30 -3.64
CA SER A 21 -11.47 9.34 -4.54
C SER A 21 -11.39 8.84 -5.97
N TYR A 22 -12.41 9.17 -6.75
CA TYR A 22 -12.51 8.84 -8.17
C TYR A 22 -13.27 9.94 -8.87
N ASP A 23 -12.65 10.52 -9.89
CA ASP A 23 -13.25 11.58 -10.71
C ASP A 23 -13.18 11.17 -12.17
N VAL A 24 -14.31 11.27 -12.88
CA VAL A 24 -14.37 11.08 -14.34
C VAL A 24 -14.00 12.39 -15.01
N LEU A 25 -13.06 12.34 -15.95
CA LEU A 25 -12.52 13.53 -16.62
C LEU A 25 -13.02 13.62 -18.07
N PRO A 26 -13.11 14.84 -18.64
CA PRO A 26 -13.41 15.01 -20.05
C PRO A 26 -12.42 14.24 -20.94
N ILE A 27 -12.94 13.57 -21.96
CA ILE A 27 -12.11 12.79 -22.89
C ILE A 27 -11.57 13.71 -23.98
N SER A 28 -10.25 13.92 -24.00
CA SER A 28 -9.57 14.57 -25.12
C SER A 28 -9.35 13.57 -26.27
N VAL A 29 -10.19 13.61 -27.30
CA VAL A 29 -10.10 12.71 -28.46
C VAL A 29 -8.80 12.97 -29.23
N GLY A 30 -8.08 11.90 -29.59
CA GLY A 30 -6.87 11.98 -30.42
C GLY A 30 -5.59 12.40 -29.68
N THR A 31 -5.60 12.43 -28.34
CA THR A 31 -4.43 12.77 -27.53
C THR A 31 -3.86 11.52 -26.87
N THR A 32 -2.55 11.32 -26.96
CA THR A 32 -1.84 10.29 -26.18
C THR A 32 -1.85 10.69 -24.70
N VAL A 33 -2.32 9.79 -23.85
CA VAL A 33 -2.37 9.98 -22.39
C VAL A 33 -1.34 9.06 -21.75
N ASN A 34 -0.52 9.61 -20.86
CA ASN A 34 0.40 8.84 -20.04
C ASN A 34 -0.24 8.58 -18.68
N LEU A 35 -0.29 7.32 -18.27
CA LEU A 35 -0.77 6.92 -16.95
C LEU A 35 0.42 6.62 -16.04
N THR A 36 0.49 7.34 -14.93
CA THR A 36 1.50 7.15 -13.89
C THR A 36 0.85 6.61 -12.63
N VAL A 37 1.45 5.57 -12.07
CA VAL A 37 1.11 5.04 -10.73
C VAL A 37 2.09 5.63 -9.72
N GLN A 38 1.56 6.34 -8.74
CA GLN A 38 2.34 6.93 -7.66
C GLN A 38 1.93 6.28 -6.34
N ASP A 39 2.91 5.65 -5.68
CA ASP A 39 2.69 4.95 -4.43
C ASP A 39 3.36 5.68 -3.27
N GLU A 40 2.67 5.72 -2.14
CA GLU A 40 3.18 6.25 -0.88
C GLU A 40 2.87 5.24 0.23
N VAL A 41 3.85 4.96 1.08
CA VAL A 41 3.68 4.12 2.27
C VAL A 41 4.10 4.93 3.49
N ASN A 42 3.14 5.23 4.35
CA ASN A 42 3.34 5.87 5.62
C ASN A 42 3.38 4.81 6.72
N ILE A 43 4.47 4.72 7.48
CA ILE A 43 4.49 3.95 8.72
C ILE A 43 3.89 4.87 9.80
N THR A 44 2.69 4.53 10.26
CA THR A 44 1.90 5.39 11.15
C THR A 44 2.03 5.03 12.62
N LYS A 45 2.37 3.78 12.93
CA LYS A 45 2.60 3.33 14.30
C LYS A 45 3.52 2.13 14.35
N VAL A 46 4.42 2.12 15.33
CA VAL A 46 5.14 0.91 15.76
C VAL A 46 4.76 0.66 17.20
N GLU A 47 4.19 -0.52 17.44
CA GLU A 47 3.88 -1.04 18.78
C GLU A 47 4.81 -2.22 19.06
N LYS A 48 4.89 -2.65 20.32
CA LYS A 48 5.78 -3.74 20.74
C LYS A 48 5.71 -4.99 19.84
N ASN A 49 4.51 -5.35 19.38
CA ASN A 49 4.26 -6.55 18.59
C ASN A 49 3.67 -6.28 17.21
N SER A 50 3.59 -5.03 16.76
CA SER A 50 2.97 -4.74 15.46
C SER A 50 3.45 -3.45 14.81
N ILE A 51 3.28 -3.40 13.50
CA ILE A 51 3.59 -2.26 12.66
C ILE A 51 2.33 -1.92 11.87
N THR A 52 1.98 -0.64 11.88
CA THR A 52 0.83 -0.12 11.14
C THR A 52 1.31 0.77 10.01
N PHE A 53 0.70 0.57 8.85
CA PHE A 53 0.98 1.32 7.64
C PHE A 53 -0.31 1.93 7.08
N GLU A 54 -0.17 3.10 6.46
CA GLU A 54 -1.14 3.65 5.53
C GLU A 54 -0.49 3.66 4.14
N CYS A 55 -1.04 2.85 3.25
CA CYS A 55 -0.57 2.69 1.89
C CYS A 55 -1.51 3.44 0.95
N THR A 56 -0.98 4.37 0.18
CA THR A 56 -1.74 5.17 -0.78
C THR A 56 -1.25 4.84 -2.18
N ARG A 57 -2.20 4.61 -3.10
CA ARG A 57 -1.94 4.55 -4.54
C ARG A 57 -2.73 5.64 -5.24
N ASN A 58 -2.05 6.43 -6.06
CA ASN A 58 -2.60 7.49 -6.87
C ASN A 58 -2.37 7.18 -8.36
N LEU A 59 -3.44 7.25 -9.15
CA LEU A 59 -3.46 7.07 -10.60
C LEU A 59 -3.59 8.44 -11.25
N VAL A 60 -2.53 8.87 -11.92
CA VAL A 60 -2.44 10.20 -12.52
C VAL A 60 -2.32 10.07 -14.03
N MET A 61 -3.19 10.77 -14.75
CA MET A 61 -3.16 10.82 -16.22
C MET A 61 -2.63 12.18 -16.70
N GLU A 62 -1.65 12.15 -17.61
CA GLU A 62 -1.07 13.36 -18.21
C GLU A 62 -1.12 13.29 -19.76
N PRO A 63 -1.85 14.21 -20.43
CA PRO A 63 -2.74 15.22 -19.85
C PRO A 63 -3.94 14.59 -19.13
N LYS A 64 -4.55 15.35 -18.20
CA LYS A 64 -5.76 14.95 -17.47
C LYS A 64 -6.84 14.47 -18.43
N SER A 65 -7.23 13.20 -18.33
CA SER A 65 -8.18 12.56 -19.23
C SER A 65 -8.74 11.31 -18.57
N ILE A 66 -9.90 10.84 -19.02
CA ILE A 66 -10.58 9.60 -18.59
C ILE A 66 -10.97 9.58 -17.11
N PHE A 67 -9.99 9.46 -16.20
CA PHE A 67 -10.21 9.49 -14.75
C PHE A 67 -8.95 9.87 -13.96
N GLU A 68 -9.16 10.31 -12.72
CA GLU A 68 -8.16 10.31 -11.65
C GLU A 68 -8.68 9.44 -10.51
N ALA A 69 -7.81 8.64 -9.89
CA ALA A 69 -8.21 7.76 -8.79
C ALA A 69 -7.14 7.71 -7.71
N LYS A 70 -7.54 7.81 -6.45
CA LYS A 70 -6.65 7.67 -5.30
C LYS A 70 -7.32 6.79 -4.27
N ALA A 71 -6.61 5.77 -3.82
CA ALA A 71 -7.05 4.92 -2.71
C ALA A 71 -6.00 4.96 -1.60
N THR A 72 -6.46 4.90 -0.36
CA THR A 72 -5.61 4.74 0.82
C THR A 72 -6.12 3.59 1.66
N CYS A 73 -5.26 2.62 1.91
CA CYS A 73 -5.54 1.45 2.71
C CYS A 73 -4.70 1.44 3.97
N PHE A 74 -5.35 1.19 5.09
CA PHE A 74 -4.72 0.84 6.34
C PHE A 74 -4.32 -0.63 6.30
N ILE A 75 -3.16 -0.95 6.84
CA ILE A 75 -2.75 -2.32 7.08
C ILE A 75 -1.96 -2.43 8.39
N LYS A 76 -2.33 -3.40 9.23
CA LYS A 76 -1.62 -3.76 10.44
C LYS A 76 -0.98 -5.13 10.27
N ARG A 77 0.31 -5.22 10.59
CA ARG A 77 1.11 -6.44 10.60
C ARG A 77 1.57 -6.71 12.01
N SER A 78 1.27 -7.89 12.54
CA SER A 78 1.68 -8.28 13.89
C SER A 78 2.65 -9.45 13.83
N ILE A 79 3.57 -9.51 14.78
CA ILE A 79 4.42 -10.68 15.00
C ILE A 79 3.74 -11.69 15.93
N ASP A 80 4.20 -12.94 15.91
CA ASP A 80 3.73 -13.98 16.84
C ASP A 80 3.86 -13.49 18.30
N PRO A 81 2.81 -13.62 19.13
CA PRO A 81 2.84 -13.21 20.54
C PRO A 81 4.01 -13.79 21.33
N LYS A 82 4.44 -15.03 21.04
CA LYS A 82 5.59 -15.66 21.72
C LYS A 82 6.88 -14.93 21.38
N LEU A 83 7.05 -14.55 20.12
CA LEU A 83 8.22 -13.78 19.70
C LEU A 83 8.20 -12.36 20.28
N ALA A 84 7.00 -11.78 20.49
CA ALA A 84 6.87 -10.48 21.12
C ALA A 84 7.30 -10.48 22.61
N GLU A 85 7.48 -11.64 23.25
CA GLU A 85 8.10 -11.74 24.57
C GLU A 85 9.62 -11.51 24.50
N GLU A 86 10.24 -11.83 23.35
CA GLU A 86 11.69 -11.79 23.12
C GLU A 86 12.14 -10.54 22.34
N ILE A 87 11.29 -10.05 21.43
CA ILE A 87 11.58 -8.91 20.55
C ILE A 87 10.51 -7.83 20.75
N ASP A 88 10.96 -6.65 21.18
CA ASP A 88 10.15 -5.43 21.15
C ASP A 88 10.46 -4.62 19.89
N LEU A 89 9.50 -4.56 18.97
CA LEU A 89 9.67 -3.83 17.71
C LEU A 89 9.92 -2.32 17.92
N THR A 90 9.48 -1.74 19.04
CA THR A 90 9.69 -0.31 19.31
C THR A 90 11.16 0.03 19.59
N THR A 91 11.92 -0.94 20.09
CA THR A 91 13.34 -0.80 20.45
C THR A 91 14.26 -1.67 19.59
N TYR A 92 13.74 -2.35 18.57
CA TYR A 92 14.53 -3.23 17.71
C TYR A 92 15.37 -2.42 16.71
N ASP A 93 16.69 -2.41 16.91
CA ASP A 93 17.63 -1.62 16.09
C ASP A 93 17.55 -1.94 14.59
N GLY A 94 17.32 -3.21 14.24
CA GLY A 94 17.24 -3.69 12.85
C GLY A 94 15.92 -3.40 12.14
N LEU A 95 14.94 -2.74 12.79
CA LEU A 95 13.58 -2.62 12.25
C LEU A 95 13.55 -1.87 10.91
N ASN A 96 14.33 -0.79 10.80
CA ASN A 96 14.35 0.04 9.60
C ASN A 96 14.84 -0.74 8.39
N GLU A 97 15.95 -1.44 8.55
CA GLU A 97 16.55 -2.26 7.52
C GLU A 97 15.60 -3.40 7.12
N PHE A 98 14.99 -4.07 8.11
CA PHE A 98 14.00 -5.10 7.87
C PHE A 98 12.82 -4.59 7.03
N ILE A 99 12.24 -3.43 7.38
CA ILE A 99 11.11 -2.84 6.65
C ILE A 99 11.52 -2.47 5.23
N GLN A 100 12.70 -1.90 5.02
CA GLN A 100 13.16 -1.53 3.68
C GLN A 100 13.31 -2.74 2.77
N HIS A 101 13.91 -3.82 3.26
CA HIS A 101 14.11 -5.05 2.49
C HIS A 101 12.82 -5.84 2.26
N ASN A 102 11.83 -5.70 3.16
CA ASN A 102 10.60 -6.50 3.13
C ASN A 102 9.34 -5.69 2.85
N LEU A 103 9.46 -4.41 2.44
CA LEU A 103 8.32 -3.50 2.30
C LEU A 103 7.22 -4.12 1.46
N ALA A 104 7.56 -4.61 0.26
CA ALA A 104 6.61 -5.21 -0.66
C ALA A 104 5.80 -6.34 -0.02
N ASN A 105 6.44 -7.21 0.78
CA ASN A 105 5.77 -8.31 1.47
C ASN A 105 4.90 -7.82 2.64
N LEU A 106 5.35 -6.78 3.34
CA LEU A 106 4.63 -6.18 4.47
C LEU A 106 3.32 -5.51 4.02
N VAL A 107 3.26 -4.96 2.80
CA VAL A 107 2.13 -4.14 2.36
C VAL A 107 1.39 -4.65 1.12
N ASN A 108 1.81 -5.77 0.50
CA ASN A 108 1.19 -6.31 -0.72
C ASN A 108 -0.34 -6.40 -0.66
N SER A 109 -0.91 -6.84 0.46
CA SER A 109 -2.36 -7.01 0.59
C SER A 109 -3.11 -5.69 0.44
N ALA A 110 -2.53 -4.57 0.87
CA ALA A 110 -3.12 -3.25 0.68
C ALA A 110 -3.14 -2.89 -0.82
N PHE A 111 -2.05 -3.09 -1.53
CA PHE A 111 -1.95 -2.79 -2.97
C PHE A 111 -2.79 -3.73 -3.84
N ALA A 112 -2.88 -5.01 -3.47
CA ALA A 112 -3.81 -5.96 -4.10
C ALA A 112 -5.27 -5.51 -3.93
N ASN A 113 -5.67 -5.11 -2.72
CA ASN A 113 -7.02 -4.60 -2.45
C ASN A 113 -7.31 -3.32 -3.25
N MET A 114 -6.36 -2.38 -3.30
CA MET A 114 -6.52 -1.16 -4.11
C MET A 114 -6.66 -1.48 -5.60
N SER A 115 -5.88 -2.44 -6.11
CA SER A 115 -5.99 -2.90 -7.51
C SER A 115 -7.38 -3.45 -7.83
N HIS A 116 -7.94 -4.28 -6.95
CA HIS A 116 -9.30 -4.77 -7.10
C HIS A 116 -10.34 -3.66 -7.05
N ILE A 117 -10.20 -2.70 -6.13
CA ILE A 117 -11.11 -1.56 -6.01
C ILE A 117 -11.09 -0.72 -7.29
N PHE A 118 -9.90 -0.39 -7.81
CA PHE A 118 -9.79 0.37 -9.07
C PHE A 118 -10.42 -0.38 -10.24
N ALA A 119 -10.15 -1.68 -10.37
CA ALA A 119 -10.74 -2.50 -11.42
C ALA A 119 -12.28 -2.53 -11.35
N SER A 120 -12.85 -2.66 -10.15
CA SER A 120 -14.30 -2.63 -9.96
C SER A 120 -14.90 -1.28 -10.33
N ILE A 121 -14.26 -0.17 -9.94
CA ILE A 121 -14.76 1.18 -10.22
C ILE A 121 -14.69 1.47 -11.72
N THR A 122 -13.54 1.25 -12.37
CA THR A 122 -13.43 1.54 -13.81
C THR A 122 -14.33 0.64 -14.66
N ALA A 123 -14.55 -0.60 -14.24
CA ALA A 123 -15.49 -1.51 -14.89
C ALA A 123 -16.97 -1.09 -14.70
N SER A 124 -17.33 -0.55 -13.52
CA SER A 124 -18.72 -0.18 -13.22
C SER A 124 -19.30 0.91 -14.11
N PHE A 125 -18.44 1.73 -14.73
CA PHE A 125 -18.85 2.78 -15.69
C PHE A 125 -18.77 2.33 -17.15
N GLY A 126 -18.73 1.01 -17.40
CA GLY A 126 -18.66 0.42 -18.74
C GLY A 126 -17.27 0.46 -19.37
N GLY A 127 -16.26 0.88 -18.61
CA GLY A 127 -14.85 0.84 -19.03
C GLY A 127 -14.23 -0.54 -18.87
N ALA A 128 -12.99 -0.69 -19.35
CA ALA A 128 -12.19 -1.86 -19.04
C ALA A 128 -11.75 -1.82 -17.56
N PRO A 129 -11.73 -2.96 -16.85
CA PRO A 129 -11.19 -3.03 -15.50
C PRO A 129 -9.70 -2.65 -15.51
N PHE A 130 -9.34 -1.65 -14.72
CA PHE A 130 -7.97 -1.18 -14.61
C PHE A 130 -7.26 -1.88 -13.44
N ILE A 131 -6.33 -2.78 -13.79
CA ILE A 131 -5.59 -3.59 -12.83
C ILE A 131 -4.20 -2.98 -12.64
N THR A 132 -3.84 -2.71 -11.40
CA THR A 132 -2.50 -2.24 -11.00
C THR A 132 -1.67 -3.37 -10.38
N PRO A 133 -0.32 -3.28 -10.37
CA PRO A 133 0.53 -4.29 -9.73
C PRO A 133 0.16 -4.50 -8.25
N PRO A 134 0.16 -5.73 -7.71
CA PRO A 134 -0.27 -6.02 -6.33
C PRO A 134 0.80 -5.68 -5.27
N ILE A 135 1.83 -4.92 -5.65
CA ILE A 135 2.96 -4.51 -4.81
C ILE A 135 3.24 -3.01 -5.05
N PRO A 136 3.94 -2.34 -4.13
CA PRO A 136 4.40 -0.98 -4.37
C PRO A 136 5.32 -0.91 -5.59
N THR A 137 5.24 0.20 -6.32
CA THR A 137 6.14 0.51 -7.45
C THR A 137 7.58 0.78 -6.96
N PRO A 138 8.61 0.62 -7.82
CA PRO A 138 10.00 0.85 -7.42
C PRO A 138 10.29 2.25 -6.86
N ASN A 139 9.51 3.26 -7.27
CA ASN A 139 9.65 4.64 -6.83
C ASN A 139 8.72 5.00 -5.66
N THR A 140 8.25 4.01 -4.90
CA THR A 140 7.34 4.22 -3.76
C THR A 140 8.00 5.13 -2.74
N ARG A 141 7.29 6.19 -2.36
CA ARG A 141 7.74 7.09 -1.30
C ARG A 141 7.45 6.46 0.06
N ILE A 142 8.50 6.22 0.85
CA ILE A 142 8.36 5.75 2.23
C ILE A 142 8.46 6.95 3.16
N ILE A 143 7.44 7.16 3.99
CA ILE A 143 7.38 8.23 4.97
C ILE A 143 7.22 7.62 6.35
N ARG A 144 7.96 8.16 7.32
CA ARG A 144 7.85 7.77 8.72
C ARG A 144 7.39 8.99 9.52
N LYS A 145 6.18 8.90 10.09
CA LYS A 145 5.69 9.85 11.10
C LYS A 145 5.65 9.09 12.41
N ILE A 146 6.79 9.05 13.10
CA ILE A 146 6.87 8.54 14.48
C ILE A 146 6.82 9.74 15.42
#